data_AF-A0A2K6AC18-F1
#
_entry.id   AF-A0A2K6AC18-F1
#
_cell.length_a   1.000
_cell.length_b   1.000
_cell.length_c   1.000
_cell.angle_alpha   90.00
_cell.angle_beta   90.00
_cell.angle_gamma   90.00
#
_symmetry.space_group_name_H-M   'P 1'
#
loop_
_entity.id
_entity.type
_entity.pdbx_description
1 polymer ?
#
loop_
_entity_poly.entity_id
_entity_poly.type
_entity_poly.pdbx_seq_one_letter_code
_entity_poly.pdbx_strand_id
1 'polypeptide(L)'
;IPDKADSMLTWEKEELKSMKRKMEKDMEKSEVLLKTLASCRDTLNFCFKERLQAVDLMNQPLDKVLEQAGRHSWVNLSRAPTPRTQGQKTPPPDPVGTYTPECALALNEAKRLLVESKDTLVEMAKNVVDVQEQQLQISDRVCASLAQKASETLELKERLTMTLGLMRGTIHRCTKYNQEMYTTHGLIKGPLSKVHLETGEKLDRPLVRMYQRHVGTQLPEAARLAQGTDKLQRHITHLEKNLDELLATHKNLTWGLNCKTIGHEVDGSVVRLRLRQRQPHVCYEQAQRLVNDWDPRTPPPRSKSSTDP
;
A
#
# COMPACT_ATOMS: atom_id res chain seq x y z
N ILE A 1 -7.06 -11.10 -17.12
CA ILE A 1 -6.32 -12.08 -16.29
C ILE A 1 -5.67 -11.25 -15.18
N PRO A 2 -6.03 -11.46 -13.91
CA PRO A 2 -5.43 -10.73 -12.80
C PRO A 2 -3.93 -11.00 -12.75
N ASP A 3 -3.14 -9.96 -12.51
CA ASP A 3 -1.70 -10.08 -12.41
C ASP A 3 -1.32 -10.75 -11.07
N LYS A 4 -0.18 -11.42 -11.02
CA LYS A 4 0.37 -12.01 -9.80
C LYS A 4 0.59 -10.94 -8.70
N ALA A 5 0.84 -9.69 -9.10
CA ALA A 5 0.91 -8.58 -8.15
C ALA A 5 -0.47 -8.25 -7.52
N ASP A 6 -1.56 -8.38 -8.28
CA ASP A 6 -2.90 -8.09 -7.79
C ASP A 6 -3.31 -9.10 -6.72
N SER A 7 -3.02 -10.38 -6.94
CA SER A 7 -3.29 -11.44 -5.95
C SER A 7 -2.46 -11.27 -4.68
N MET A 8 -1.20 -10.82 -4.80
CA MET A 8 -0.36 -10.50 -3.64
C MET A 8 -0.89 -9.31 -2.84
N LEU A 9 -1.41 -8.27 -3.50
CA LEU A 9 -2.01 -7.12 -2.83
C LEU A 9 -3.34 -7.46 -2.15
N THR A 10 -4.18 -8.31 -2.77
CA THR A 10 -5.40 -8.79 -2.12
C THR A 10 -5.10 -9.64 -0.91
N TRP A 11 -4.07 -10.49 -1.01
CA TRP A 11 -3.60 -11.30 0.12
C TRP A 11 -3.10 -10.43 1.28
N GLU A 12 -2.23 -9.44 1.01
CA GLU A 12 -1.77 -8.49 2.05
C GLU A 12 -2.95 -7.80 2.74
N LYS A 13 -3.94 -7.36 1.99
CA LYS A 13 -5.15 -6.73 2.54
C LYS A 13 -5.92 -7.67 3.47
N GLU A 14 -6.01 -8.95 3.13
CA GLU A 14 -6.69 -9.96 3.95
C GLU A 14 -5.93 -10.24 5.25
N GLU A 15 -4.61 -10.40 5.17
CA GLU A 15 -3.74 -10.58 6.34
C GLU A 15 -3.80 -9.37 7.29
N LEU A 16 -3.70 -8.14 6.75
CA LEU A 16 -3.80 -6.91 7.54
C LEU A 16 -5.16 -6.78 8.23
N LYS A 17 -6.25 -7.20 7.57
CA LYS A 17 -7.57 -7.26 8.20
C LYS A 17 -7.63 -8.29 9.32
N SER A 18 -6.99 -9.44 9.15
CA SER A 18 -6.90 -10.48 10.19
C SER A 18 -6.15 -9.97 11.42
N MET A 19 -4.97 -9.37 11.21
CA MET A 19 -4.17 -8.75 12.28
C MET A 19 -4.93 -7.63 13.01
N LYS A 20 -5.61 -6.75 12.26
CA LYS A 20 -6.46 -5.69 12.84
C LYS A 20 -7.52 -6.27 13.78
N ARG A 21 -8.24 -7.31 13.34
CA ARG A 21 -9.26 -7.97 14.17
C ARG A 21 -8.65 -8.61 15.42
N LYS A 22 -7.43 -9.16 15.34
CA LYS A 22 -6.72 -9.71 16.51
C LYS A 22 -6.45 -8.59 17.53
N MET A 23 -5.94 -7.44 17.09
CA MET A 23 -5.70 -6.29 17.96
C MET A 23 -6.99 -5.69 18.53
N GLU A 24 -8.07 -5.62 17.76
CA GLU A 24 -9.39 -5.16 18.22
C GLU A 24 -9.91 -6.04 19.37
N LYS A 25 -9.78 -7.37 19.25
CA LYS A 25 -10.15 -8.30 20.34
C LYS A 25 -9.32 -8.10 21.60
N ASP A 26 -8.02 -7.86 21.45
CA ASP A 26 -7.16 -7.59 22.62
C ASP A 26 -7.51 -6.25 23.28
N MET A 27 -7.90 -5.25 22.48
CA MET A 27 -8.42 -3.98 22.98
C MET A 27 -9.75 -4.16 23.72
N GLU A 28 -10.69 -4.94 23.18
CA GLU A 28 -11.95 -5.29 23.86
C GLU A 28 -11.70 -6.00 25.20
N LYS A 29 -10.77 -6.97 25.26
CA LYS A 29 -10.37 -7.63 26.52
C LYS A 29 -9.83 -6.62 27.53
N SER A 30 -8.98 -5.69 27.09
CA SER A 30 -8.43 -4.65 27.96
C SER A 30 -9.51 -3.70 28.49
N GLU A 31 -10.51 -3.38 27.68
CA GLU A 31 -11.65 -2.55 28.10
C GLU A 31 -12.47 -3.24 29.18
N VAL A 32 -12.74 -4.55 29.03
CA VAL A 32 -13.45 -5.35 30.04
C VAL A 32 -12.66 -5.39 31.35
N LEU A 33 -11.35 -5.63 31.28
CA LEU A 33 -10.47 -5.63 32.47
C LEU A 33 -10.42 -4.26 33.16
N LEU A 34 -10.41 -3.16 32.40
CA LEU A 34 -10.47 -1.82 32.97
C LEU A 34 -11.79 -1.56 33.69
N LYS A 35 -12.92 -2.03 33.15
CA LYS A 35 -14.24 -1.92 33.81
C LYS A 35 -14.30 -2.74 35.10
N THR A 36 -13.77 -3.98 35.10
CA THR A 36 -13.74 -4.81 36.32
C THR A 36 -12.79 -4.24 37.37
N LEU A 37 -11.63 -3.70 36.98
CA LEU A 37 -10.72 -3.00 37.88
C LEU A 37 -11.34 -1.73 38.47
N ALA A 38 -12.09 -0.96 37.68
CA ALA A 38 -12.81 0.21 38.17
C ALA A 38 -13.86 -0.19 39.22
N SER A 39 -14.64 -1.23 38.95
CA SER A 39 -15.61 -1.76 39.92
C SER A 39 -14.93 -2.26 41.19
N CYS A 40 -13.80 -2.97 41.08
CA CYS A 40 -13.03 -3.46 42.23
C CYS A 40 -12.42 -2.31 43.05
N ARG A 41 -11.96 -1.24 42.41
CA ARG A 41 -11.50 -0.03 43.10
C ARG A 41 -12.64 0.62 43.88
N ASP A 42 -13.83 0.69 43.31
CA ASP A 42 -14.97 1.32 43.94
C ASP A 42 -15.46 0.50 45.15
N THR A 43 -15.45 -0.84 45.07
CA THR A 43 -15.74 -1.71 46.23
C THR A 43 -14.70 -1.58 47.33
N LEU A 44 -13.40 -1.55 46.99
CA LEU A 44 -12.34 -1.32 47.97
C LEU A 44 -12.49 0.04 48.65
N ASN A 45 -12.78 1.11 47.89
CA ASN A 45 -13.02 2.44 48.43
C ASN A 45 -14.20 2.46 49.41
N PHE A 46 -15.27 1.71 49.11
CA PHE A 46 -16.39 1.54 50.02
C PHE A 46 -15.96 0.85 51.32
N CYS A 47 -15.28 -0.29 51.22
CA CYS A 47 -14.72 -1.01 52.38
C CYS A 47 -13.78 -0.14 53.23
N PHE A 48 -12.92 0.67 52.61
CA PHE A 48 -12.04 1.59 53.32
C PHE A 48 -12.80 2.69 54.07
N LYS A 49 -13.86 3.23 53.47
CA LYS A 49 -14.72 4.23 54.13
C LYS A 49 -15.44 3.65 55.34
N GLU A 50 -16.03 2.45 55.22
CA GLU A 50 -16.68 1.78 56.35
C GLU A 50 -15.68 1.51 57.49
N ARG A 51 -14.47 1.04 57.17
CA ARG A 51 -13.43 0.81 58.17
C ARG A 51 -12.98 2.08 58.86
N LEU A 52 -12.80 3.17 58.11
CA LEU A 52 -12.46 4.47 58.67
C LEU A 52 -13.56 4.93 59.63
N GLN A 53 -14.82 4.81 59.22
CA GLN A 53 -15.97 5.19 60.02
C GLN A 53 -16.10 4.33 61.30
N ALA A 54 -15.83 3.03 61.23
CA ALA A 54 -15.80 2.14 62.39
C ALA A 54 -14.68 2.52 63.37
N VAL A 55 -13.49 2.86 62.86
CA VAL A 55 -12.37 3.36 63.69
C VAL A 55 -12.75 4.67 64.37
N ASP A 56 -13.34 5.62 63.65
CA ASP A 56 -13.82 6.89 64.23
C ASP A 56 -14.84 6.63 65.34
N LEU A 57 -15.83 5.75 65.12
CA LEU A 57 -16.85 5.38 66.10
C LEU A 57 -16.27 4.68 67.33
N MET A 58 -15.30 3.77 67.17
CA MET A 58 -14.63 3.10 68.30
C MET A 58 -13.83 4.09 69.15
N ASN A 59 -13.35 5.19 68.57
CA ASN A 59 -12.61 6.23 69.28
C ASN A 59 -13.52 7.26 69.98
N GLN A 60 -14.79 7.43 69.55
CA GLN A 60 -15.73 8.40 70.15
C GLN A 60 -15.92 8.29 71.68
N PRO A 61 -16.03 7.09 72.29
CA PRO A 61 -16.11 6.99 73.75
C PRO A 61 -14.85 7.51 74.43
N LEU A 62 -13.68 7.26 73.85
CA LEU A 62 -12.40 7.74 74.35
C LEU A 62 -12.32 9.27 74.26
N ASP A 63 -12.76 9.83 73.14
CA ASP A 63 -12.80 11.28 72.91
C ASP A 63 -13.78 11.97 73.89
N LYS A 64 -14.96 11.40 74.12
CA LYS A 64 -15.93 11.94 75.10
C LYS A 64 -15.38 11.91 76.54
N VAL A 65 -14.69 10.83 76.92
CA VAL A 65 -14.04 10.72 78.24
C VAL A 65 -12.91 11.74 78.37
N LEU A 66 -12.16 11.97 77.30
CA LEU A 66 -11.12 12.99 77.26
C LEU A 66 -11.71 14.40 77.36
N GLU A 67 -12.75 14.72 76.59
CA GLU A 67 -13.43 16.01 76.62
C GLU A 67 -14.06 16.31 77.99
N GLN A 68 -14.74 15.33 78.60
CA GLN A 68 -15.28 15.47 79.96
C GLN A 68 -14.19 15.70 81.01
N ALA A 69 -12.99 15.15 80.79
CA ALA A 69 -11.83 15.40 81.62
C ALA A 69 -11.10 16.73 81.29
N GLY A 70 -11.63 17.54 80.36
CA GLY A 70 -11.02 18.78 79.88
C GLY A 70 -9.71 18.57 79.11
N ARG A 71 -9.54 17.41 78.47
CA ARG A 71 -8.32 17.01 77.76
C ARG A 71 -8.63 16.80 76.28
N HIS A 72 -7.68 17.20 75.42
CA HIS A 72 -7.77 16.97 73.96
C HIS A 72 -6.92 15.79 73.47
N SER A 73 -6.16 15.15 74.36
CA SER A 73 -5.26 14.03 74.04
C SER A 73 -4.97 13.20 75.30
N TRP A 74 -4.91 11.88 75.15
CA TRP A 74 -4.40 10.96 76.18
C TRP A 74 -2.91 11.19 76.46
N VAL A 75 -2.17 11.65 75.46
CA VAL A 75 -0.74 11.90 75.50
C VAL A 75 -0.50 13.40 75.70
N ASN A 76 -0.89 13.89 76.87
CA ASN A 76 -0.52 15.26 77.27
C ASN A 76 0.86 15.19 77.94
N LEU A 77 1.93 15.37 77.15
CA LEU A 77 3.34 15.24 77.54
C LEU A 77 3.78 16.23 78.64
N SER A 78 2.91 17.15 79.05
CA SER A 78 3.22 18.27 79.94
C SER A 78 2.74 18.10 81.39
N ARG A 79 2.17 16.95 81.79
CA ARG A 79 1.58 16.77 83.14
C ARG A 79 2.28 15.68 83.98
N ALA A 80 2.49 15.98 85.27
CA ALA A 80 2.94 15.02 86.28
C ALA A 80 1.88 13.92 86.58
N PRO A 81 2.27 12.68 86.90
CA PRO A 81 1.36 11.55 87.01
C PRO A 81 0.35 11.72 88.16
N THR A 82 -0.94 11.61 87.89
CA THR A 82 -1.98 11.54 88.93
C THR A 82 -2.17 10.10 89.44
N PRO A 83 -2.58 9.90 90.71
CA PRO A 83 -2.72 8.57 91.29
C PRO A 83 -3.79 7.75 90.57
N ARG A 84 -3.50 6.48 90.30
CA ARG A 84 -4.42 5.54 89.64
C ARG A 84 -5.71 5.40 90.45
N THR A 85 -6.81 5.92 89.94
CA THR A 85 -8.15 5.49 90.36
C THR A 85 -8.37 4.05 89.89
N GLN A 86 -8.82 3.20 90.80
CA GLN A 86 -9.13 1.79 90.59
C GLN A 86 -10.29 1.66 89.60
N GLY A 87 -9.96 1.50 88.32
CA GLY A 87 -10.92 1.39 87.23
C GLY A 87 -11.75 0.11 87.34
N GLN A 88 -13.07 0.24 87.13
CA GLN A 88 -13.92 -0.90 86.84
C GLN A 88 -13.34 -1.67 85.64
N LYS A 89 -13.45 -3.02 85.69
CA LYS A 89 -13.00 -3.90 84.62
C LYS A 89 -13.56 -3.41 83.29
N THR A 90 -12.68 -3.00 82.38
CA THR A 90 -13.01 -2.87 80.97
C THR A 90 -13.66 -4.18 80.50
N PRO A 91 -14.83 -4.14 79.85
CA PRO A 91 -15.41 -5.35 79.26
C PRO A 91 -14.38 -6.00 78.33
N PRO A 92 -14.37 -7.33 78.22
CA PRO A 92 -13.41 -8.03 77.38
C PRO A 92 -13.51 -7.49 75.95
N PRO A 93 -12.36 -7.18 75.30
CA PRO A 93 -12.37 -6.75 73.92
C PRO A 93 -13.02 -7.84 73.06
N ASP A 94 -14.12 -7.50 72.41
CA ASP A 94 -14.85 -8.37 71.49
C ASP A 94 -13.93 -8.76 70.32
N PRO A 95 -13.79 -10.05 69.97
CA PRO A 95 -12.78 -10.49 69.00
C PRO A 95 -13.13 -10.18 67.55
N VAL A 96 -14.18 -9.41 67.28
CA VAL A 96 -14.48 -8.93 65.93
C VAL A 96 -13.61 -7.70 65.65
N GLY A 97 -12.36 -7.97 65.27
CA GLY A 97 -11.45 -6.95 64.78
C GLY A 97 -12.05 -6.22 63.57
N THR A 98 -11.46 -5.06 63.26
CA THR A 98 -11.81 -4.11 62.18
C THR A 98 -11.67 -4.69 60.75
N TYR A 99 -11.69 -6.01 60.61
CA TYR A 99 -11.48 -6.78 59.39
C TYR A 99 -12.73 -7.62 59.11
N THR A 100 -13.66 -7.06 58.36
CA THR A 100 -14.88 -7.76 57.95
C THR A 100 -14.57 -8.79 56.85
N PRO A 101 -15.33 -9.89 56.75
CA PRO A 101 -15.12 -10.89 55.70
C PRO A 101 -15.29 -10.30 54.29
N GLU A 102 -16.13 -9.28 54.12
CA GLU A 102 -16.33 -8.56 52.86
C GLU A 102 -15.05 -7.82 52.43
N CYS A 103 -14.33 -7.20 53.37
CA CYS A 103 -13.03 -6.57 53.10
C CYS A 103 -11.99 -7.61 52.64
N ALA A 104 -12.02 -8.80 53.25
CA ALA A 104 -11.11 -9.89 52.89
C ALA A 104 -11.37 -10.38 51.46
N LEU A 105 -12.64 -10.53 51.08
CA LEU A 105 -13.06 -10.90 49.75
C LEU A 105 -12.65 -9.85 48.71
N ALA A 106 -12.92 -8.57 48.96
CA ALA A 106 -12.56 -7.47 48.07
C ALA A 106 -11.04 -7.37 47.86
N LEU A 107 -10.23 -7.57 48.92
CA LEU A 107 -8.77 -7.60 48.81
C LEU A 107 -8.24 -8.79 48.02
N ASN A 108 -8.84 -9.98 48.18
CA ASN A 108 -8.45 -11.17 47.43
C ASN A 108 -8.82 -11.03 45.95
N GLU A 109 -9.99 -10.47 45.65
CA GLU A 109 -10.41 -10.17 44.29
C GLU A 109 -9.49 -9.14 43.61
N ALA A 110 -9.10 -8.09 44.33
CA ALA A 110 -8.14 -7.11 43.84
C ALA A 110 -6.77 -7.72 43.52
N LYS A 111 -6.26 -8.60 44.40
CA LYS A 111 -5.01 -9.34 44.16
C LYS A 111 -5.09 -10.24 42.93
N ARG A 112 -6.21 -10.96 42.77
CA ARG A 112 -6.47 -11.82 41.60
C ARG A 112 -6.48 -10.99 40.31
N LEU A 113 -7.27 -9.91 40.27
CA LEU A 113 -7.38 -9.02 39.11
C LEU A 113 -6.05 -8.34 38.78
N LEU A 114 -5.22 -8.04 39.78
CA LEU A 114 -3.89 -7.47 39.56
C LEU A 114 -2.99 -8.46 38.82
N VAL A 115 -2.97 -9.74 39.21
CA VAL A 115 -2.20 -10.78 38.51
C VAL A 115 -2.73 -10.95 37.09
N GLU A 116 -4.04 -11.10 36.92
CA GLU A 116 -4.68 -11.23 35.60
C GLU A 116 -4.40 -10.02 34.68
N SER A 117 -4.42 -8.81 35.23
CA SER A 117 -4.09 -7.60 34.47
C SER A 117 -2.62 -7.56 34.02
N LYS A 118 -1.69 -8.07 34.83
CA LYS A 118 -0.28 -8.15 34.45
C LYS A 118 -0.05 -9.19 33.36
N ASP A 119 -0.64 -10.36 33.52
CA ASP A 119 -0.50 -11.45 32.54
C ASP A 119 -1.08 -11.04 31.18
N THR A 120 -2.24 -10.39 31.18
CA THR A 120 -2.89 -9.89 29.96
C THR A 120 -2.08 -8.78 29.29
N LEU A 121 -1.50 -7.84 30.05
CA LEU A 121 -0.60 -6.81 29.50
C LEU A 121 0.65 -7.42 28.86
N VAL A 122 1.23 -8.45 29.47
CA VAL A 122 2.39 -9.16 28.91
C VAL A 122 2.03 -9.85 27.59
N GLU A 123 0.89 -10.54 27.55
CA GLU A 123 0.40 -11.19 26.32
C GLU A 123 0.05 -10.18 25.22
N MET A 124 -0.57 -9.04 25.58
CA MET A 124 -0.85 -7.96 24.63
C MET A 124 0.45 -7.35 24.08
N ALA A 125 1.45 -7.14 24.93
CA ALA A 125 2.75 -6.62 24.50
C ALA A 125 3.44 -7.56 23.50
N LYS A 126 3.41 -8.88 23.76
CA LYS A 126 3.90 -9.90 22.80
C LYS A 126 3.12 -9.85 21.49
N ASN A 127 1.78 -9.81 21.56
CA ASN A 127 0.93 -9.74 20.37
C ASN A 127 1.21 -8.50 19.52
N VAL A 128 1.50 -7.35 20.13
CA VAL A 128 1.86 -6.12 19.41
C VAL A 128 3.18 -6.30 18.66
N VAL A 129 4.20 -6.87 19.30
CA VAL A 129 5.50 -7.14 18.66
C VAL A 129 5.33 -8.13 17.50
N ASP A 130 4.61 -9.24 17.74
CA ASP A 130 4.36 -10.25 16.70
C ASP A 130 3.63 -9.64 15.48
N VAL A 131 2.63 -8.79 15.71
CA VAL A 131 1.88 -8.11 14.63
C VAL A 131 2.80 -7.15 13.87
N GLN A 132 3.68 -6.42 14.55
CA GLN A 132 4.65 -5.53 13.90
C GLN A 132 5.62 -6.32 13.02
N GLU A 133 6.17 -7.43 13.53
CA GLU A 133 7.06 -8.29 12.76
C GLU A 133 6.37 -8.90 11.54
N GLN A 134 5.15 -9.43 11.71
CA GLN A 134 4.35 -9.97 10.61
C GLN A 134 4.02 -8.90 9.57
N GLN A 135 3.63 -7.70 10.01
CA GLN A 135 3.34 -6.57 9.13
C GLN A 135 4.57 -6.18 8.30
N LEU A 136 5.76 -6.14 8.90
CA LEU A 136 7.01 -5.86 8.20
C LEU A 136 7.33 -6.93 7.16
N GLN A 137 7.28 -8.21 7.55
CA GLN A 137 7.56 -9.35 6.67
C GLN A 137 6.59 -9.41 5.47
N ILE A 138 5.29 -9.24 5.72
CA ILE A 138 4.26 -9.20 4.66
C ILE A 138 4.51 -8.03 3.73
N SER A 139 4.77 -6.85 4.29
CA SER A 139 5.05 -5.68 3.50
C SER A 139 6.28 -5.91 2.62
N ASP A 140 7.36 -6.48 3.16
CA ASP A 140 8.64 -6.71 2.45
C ASP A 140 8.45 -7.66 1.28
N ARG A 141 7.70 -8.73 1.50
CA ARG A 141 7.34 -9.69 0.46
C ARG A 141 6.56 -9.02 -0.68
N VAL A 142 5.59 -8.16 -0.36
CA VAL A 142 4.82 -7.43 -1.38
C VAL A 142 5.69 -6.42 -2.11
N CYS A 143 6.51 -5.65 -1.39
CA CYS A 143 7.43 -4.69 -2.01
C CYS A 143 8.43 -5.36 -2.96
N ALA A 144 8.98 -6.52 -2.57
CA ALA A 144 9.84 -7.32 -3.44
C ALA A 144 9.10 -7.78 -4.71
N SER A 145 7.87 -8.27 -4.57
CA SER A 145 7.05 -8.69 -5.71
C SER A 145 6.71 -7.52 -6.65
N LEU A 146 6.40 -6.34 -6.11
CA LEU A 146 6.13 -5.14 -6.90
C LEU A 146 7.39 -4.64 -7.63
N ALA A 147 8.55 -4.67 -6.96
CA ALA A 147 9.82 -4.33 -7.56
C ALA A 147 10.18 -5.28 -8.71
N GLN A 148 9.96 -6.58 -8.51
CA GLN A 148 10.13 -7.59 -9.55
C GLN A 148 9.23 -7.31 -10.77
N LYS A 149 7.94 -7.05 -10.55
CA LYS A 149 7.00 -6.69 -11.62
C LYS A 149 7.45 -5.42 -12.36
N ALA A 150 7.95 -4.42 -11.64
CA ALA A 150 8.44 -3.19 -12.24
C ALA A 150 9.67 -3.44 -13.14
N SER A 151 10.59 -4.34 -12.74
CA SER A 151 11.72 -4.74 -13.57
C SER A 151 11.31 -5.56 -14.79
N GLU A 152 10.36 -6.49 -14.64
CA GLU A 152 9.84 -7.28 -15.77
C GLU A 152 9.12 -6.37 -16.79
N THR A 153 8.39 -5.36 -16.31
CA THR A 153 7.73 -4.37 -17.16
C THR A 153 8.75 -3.48 -17.89
N LEU A 154 9.86 -3.14 -17.25
CA LEU A 154 10.95 -2.39 -17.87
C LEU A 154 11.60 -3.19 -19.00
N GLU A 155 11.94 -4.46 -18.75
CA GLU A 155 12.51 -5.35 -19.77
C GLU A 155 11.56 -5.51 -20.97
N LEU A 156 10.26 -5.71 -20.70
CA LEU A 156 9.25 -5.80 -21.76
C LEU A 156 9.15 -4.49 -22.56
N LYS A 157 9.23 -3.34 -21.90
CA LYS A 157 9.25 -2.01 -22.56
C LYS A 157 10.44 -1.89 -23.52
N GLU A 158 11.63 -2.32 -23.09
CA GLU A 158 12.84 -2.29 -23.90
C GLU A 158 12.71 -3.20 -25.14
N ARG A 159 12.22 -4.45 -24.94
CA ARG A 159 11.96 -5.38 -26.05
C ARG A 159 10.96 -4.80 -27.06
N LEU A 160 9.86 -4.22 -26.60
CA LEU A 160 8.86 -3.57 -27.45
C LEU A 160 9.46 -2.39 -28.24
N THR A 161 10.29 -1.58 -27.59
CA THR A 161 10.98 -0.45 -28.24
C THR A 161 11.88 -0.94 -29.37
N MET A 162 12.65 -2.01 -29.12
CA MET A 162 13.50 -2.63 -30.14
C MET A 162 12.68 -3.20 -31.31
N THR A 163 11.61 -3.94 -31.03
CA THR A 163 10.74 -4.50 -32.07
C THR A 163 10.09 -3.41 -32.91
N LEU A 164 9.60 -2.32 -32.31
CA LEU A 164 9.06 -1.17 -33.03
C LEU A 164 10.10 -0.52 -33.94
N GLY A 165 11.34 -0.36 -33.47
CA GLY A 165 12.46 0.13 -34.28
C GLY A 165 12.72 -0.73 -35.52
N LEU A 166 12.78 -2.06 -35.34
CA LEU A 166 12.95 -3.01 -36.45
C LEU A 166 11.79 -2.97 -37.43
N MET A 167 10.55 -2.95 -36.93
CA MET A 167 9.35 -2.87 -37.76
C MET A 167 9.29 -1.58 -38.58
N ARG A 168 9.67 -0.43 -38.00
CA ARG A 168 9.75 0.84 -38.72
C ARG A 168 10.68 0.75 -39.93
N GLY A 169 11.84 0.12 -39.78
CA GLY A 169 12.77 -0.13 -40.89
C GLY A 169 12.18 -1.07 -41.96
N THR A 170 11.49 -2.13 -41.55
CA THR A 170 10.82 -3.06 -42.47
C THR A 170 9.66 -2.40 -43.21
N ILE A 171 8.80 -1.63 -42.53
CA ILE A 171 7.73 -0.83 -43.15
C ILE A 171 8.32 0.11 -44.21
N HIS A 172 9.39 0.82 -43.90
CA HIS A 172 10.04 1.72 -44.84
C HIS A 172 10.55 0.98 -46.10
N ARG A 173 11.22 -0.15 -45.92
CA ARG A 173 11.69 -1.00 -47.04
C ARG A 173 10.53 -1.53 -47.88
N CYS A 174 9.49 -2.08 -47.25
CA CYS A 174 8.32 -2.59 -47.95
C CYS A 174 7.57 -1.49 -48.71
N THR A 175 7.46 -0.30 -48.12
CA THR A 175 6.84 0.87 -48.77
C THR A 175 7.63 1.28 -50.02
N LYS A 176 8.97 1.33 -49.92
CA LYS A 176 9.84 1.62 -51.05
C LYS A 176 9.72 0.57 -52.16
N TYR A 177 9.77 -0.71 -51.81
CA TYR A 177 9.58 -1.79 -52.79
C TYR A 177 8.21 -1.72 -53.47
N ASN A 178 7.15 -1.39 -52.73
CA ASN A 178 5.82 -1.22 -53.31
C ASN A 178 5.80 -0.08 -54.34
N GLN A 179 6.43 1.07 -54.02
CA GLN A 179 6.56 2.19 -54.95
C GLN A 179 7.35 1.84 -56.23
N GLU A 180 8.44 1.08 -56.09
CA GLU A 180 9.24 0.61 -57.23
C GLU A 180 8.45 -0.36 -58.11
N MET A 181 7.64 -1.25 -57.52
CA MET A 181 6.74 -2.13 -58.25
C MET A 181 5.64 -1.36 -58.99
N TYR A 182 5.07 -0.33 -58.36
CA TYR A 182 4.12 0.58 -59.02
C TYR A 182 4.76 1.32 -60.19
N THR A 183 6.00 1.77 -60.03
CA THR A 183 6.76 2.44 -61.09
C THR A 183 6.98 1.48 -62.27
N THR A 184 7.43 0.25 -61.98
CA THR A 184 7.66 -0.79 -62.99
C THR A 184 6.37 -1.18 -63.72
N HIS A 185 5.28 -1.35 -62.97
CA HIS A 185 3.96 -1.62 -63.54
C HIS A 185 3.47 -0.47 -64.43
N GLY A 186 3.73 0.78 -64.02
CA GLY A 186 3.48 1.97 -64.83
C GLY A 186 4.27 1.97 -66.13
N LEU A 187 5.57 1.70 -66.09
CA LEU A 187 6.44 1.59 -67.27
C LEU A 187 5.96 0.51 -68.24
N ILE A 188 5.56 -0.66 -67.75
CA ILE A 188 5.00 -1.74 -68.60
C ILE A 188 3.70 -1.29 -69.26
N LYS A 189 2.87 -0.48 -68.59
CA LYS A 189 1.65 0.12 -69.18
C LYS A 189 1.94 1.25 -70.19
N GLY A 190 3.19 1.67 -70.33
CA GLY A 190 3.64 2.74 -71.22
C GLY A 190 4.09 3.97 -70.45
N PRO A 191 4.87 4.86 -71.06
CA PRO A 191 5.48 5.98 -70.35
C PRO A 191 4.42 6.95 -69.81
N LEU A 192 4.42 7.16 -68.50
CA LEU A 192 3.64 8.20 -67.82
C LEU A 192 4.36 9.56 -67.81
N SER A 193 5.67 9.57 -68.07
CA SER A 193 6.55 10.74 -68.04
C SER A 193 7.31 10.88 -69.34
N LYS A 194 7.53 12.13 -69.78
CA LYS A 194 8.31 12.47 -71.00
C LYS A 194 9.76 11.97 -70.95
N VAL A 195 10.28 11.67 -69.76
CA VAL A 195 11.64 11.14 -69.57
C VAL A 195 11.76 9.68 -70.03
N HIS A 196 10.63 8.95 -70.15
CA HIS A 196 10.62 7.53 -70.50
C HIS A 196 10.19 7.29 -71.97
N LEU A 197 10.33 8.27 -72.85
CA LEU A 197 9.96 8.13 -74.27
C LEU A 197 10.82 7.11 -75.03
N GLU A 198 12.02 6.80 -74.53
CA GLU A 198 12.91 5.77 -75.09
C GLU A 198 12.42 4.33 -74.83
N THR A 199 11.53 4.14 -73.84
CA THR A 199 10.84 2.86 -73.66
C THR A 199 9.66 2.82 -74.64
N GLY A 200 9.81 2.05 -75.73
CA GLY A 200 8.90 2.00 -76.87
C GLY A 200 7.42 1.71 -76.56
N GLU A 201 6.57 1.81 -77.58
CA GLU A 201 5.12 1.67 -77.41
C GLU A 201 4.68 0.28 -76.96
N LYS A 202 3.66 0.23 -76.10
CA LYS A 202 3.14 -1.00 -75.51
C LYS A 202 2.47 -1.91 -76.56
N LEU A 203 2.84 -3.20 -76.57
CA LEU A 203 2.25 -4.23 -77.42
C LEU A 203 0.78 -4.56 -77.10
N ASP A 204 0.24 -4.05 -75.98
CA ASP A 204 -1.14 -4.27 -75.54
C ASP A 204 -2.12 -3.15 -75.95
N ARG A 205 -1.67 -2.10 -76.67
CA ARG A 205 -2.57 -1.02 -77.11
C ARG A 205 -3.68 -1.58 -78.01
N PRO A 206 -4.90 -1.01 -78.00
CA PRO A 206 -6.01 -1.50 -78.83
C PRO A 206 -5.64 -1.62 -80.31
N LEU A 207 -4.83 -0.68 -80.81
CA LEU A 207 -4.32 -0.68 -82.18
C LEU A 207 -3.41 -1.89 -82.47
N VAL A 208 -2.43 -2.18 -81.59
CA VAL A 208 -1.53 -3.34 -81.73
C VAL A 208 -2.30 -4.65 -81.59
N ARG A 209 -3.30 -4.71 -80.70
CA ARG A 209 -4.19 -5.87 -80.56
C ARG A 209 -5.05 -6.13 -81.78
N MET A 210 -5.46 -5.09 -82.52
CA MET A 210 -6.17 -5.25 -83.80
C MET A 210 -5.24 -5.86 -84.86
N TYR A 211 -3.99 -5.40 -84.93
CA TYR A 211 -2.99 -5.96 -85.84
C TYR A 211 -2.62 -7.42 -85.51
N GLN A 212 -2.60 -7.80 -84.22
CA GLN A 212 -2.32 -9.18 -83.78
C GLN A 212 -3.46 -10.18 -84.08
N ARG A 213 -4.64 -9.74 -84.54
CA ARG A 213 -5.75 -10.64 -84.92
C ARG A 213 -5.50 -11.37 -86.25
N HIS A 214 -4.57 -10.86 -87.07
CA HIS A 214 -4.24 -11.47 -88.35
C HIS A 214 -3.17 -12.56 -88.20
N VAL A 215 -3.25 -13.60 -89.04
CA VAL A 215 -2.29 -14.70 -89.06
C VAL A 215 -0.98 -14.17 -89.68
N GLY A 216 0.15 -14.33 -88.98
CA GLY A 216 1.46 -13.80 -89.41
C GLY A 216 1.91 -12.51 -88.72
N THR A 217 1.07 -11.91 -87.87
CA THR A 217 1.38 -10.69 -87.08
C THR A 217 1.20 -10.89 -85.57
N GLN A 218 1.04 -12.14 -85.12
CA GLN A 218 0.94 -12.50 -83.70
C GLN A 218 2.31 -12.38 -83.03
N LEU A 219 2.38 -11.65 -81.92
CA LEU A 219 3.59 -11.48 -81.12
C LEU A 219 3.45 -12.27 -79.81
N PRO A 220 4.03 -13.48 -79.69
CA PRO A 220 3.97 -14.26 -78.44
C PRO A 220 4.61 -13.52 -77.26
N GLU A 221 5.51 -12.57 -77.51
CA GLU A 221 6.11 -11.70 -76.50
C GLU A 221 5.06 -10.81 -75.80
N ALA A 222 4.04 -10.35 -76.53
CA ALA A 222 2.97 -9.52 -75.97
C ALA A 222 2.13 -10.29 -74.94
N ALA A 223 1.80 -11.55 -75.24
CA ALA A 223 1.09 -12.43 -74.30
C ALA A 223 1.92 -12.69 -73.03
N ARG A 224 3.24 -12.86 -73.17
CA ARG A 224 4.17 -13.02 -72.02
C ARG A 224 4.26 -11.75 -71.18
N LEU A 225 4.28 -10.56 -71.79
CA LEU A 225 4.27 -9.27 -71.09
C LEU A 225 2.95 -9.02 -70.35
N ALA A 226 1.81 -9.32 -70.96
CA ALA A 226 0.50 -9.25 -70.31
C ALA A 226 0.45 -10.17 -69.08
N GLN A 227 0.90 -11.42 -69.22
CA GLN A 227 0.98 -12.37 -68.10
C GLN A 227 1.92 -11.88 -66.98
N GLY A 228 3.07 -11.29 -67.33
CA GLY A 228 4.00 -10.67 -66.38
C GLY A 228 3.39 -9.48 -65.64
N THR A 229 2.62 -8.64 -66.35
CA THR A 229 1.90 -7.49 -65.78
C THR A 229 0.85 -7.95 -64.77
N ASP A 230 0.06 -8.97 -65.11
CA ASP A 230 -0.96 -9.51 -64.22
C ASP A 230 -0.35 -10.14 -62.96
N LYS A 231 0.79 -10.84 -63.11
CA LYS A 231 1.55 -11.36 -61.96
C LYS A 231 2.05 -10.22 -61.07
N LEU A 232 2.63 -9.17 -61.65
CA LEU A 232 3.10 -8.01 -60.91
C LEU A 232 1.95 -7.32 -60.16
N GLN A 233 0.80 -7.12 -60.80
CA GLN A 233 -0.39 -6.56 -60.16
C GLN A 233 -0.86 -7.39 -58.96
N ARG A 234 -0.87 -8.73 -59.07
CA ARG A 234 -1.20 -9.60 -57.93
C ARG A 234 -0.19 -9.43 -56.80
N HIS A 235 1.11 -9.37 -57.11
CA HIS A 235 2.14 -9.14 -56.10
C HIS A 235 2.01 -7.78 -55.41
N ILE A 236 1.68 -6.72 -56.15
CA ILE A 236 1.37 -5.39 -55.58
C ILE A 236 0.22 -5.52 -54.57
N THR A 237 -0.91 -6.09 -54.98
CA THR A 237 -2.08 -6.23 -54.08
C THR A 237 -1.78 -7.09 -52.85
N HIS A 238 -0.91 -8.08 -52.96
CA HIS A 238 -0.50 -8.91 -51.84
C HIS A 238 0.44 -8.15 -50.90
N LEU A 239 1.40 -7.40 -51.43
CA LEU A 239 2.30 -6.57 -50.63
C LEU A 239 1.54 -5.47 -49.89
N GLU A 240 0.51 -4.87 -50.50
CA GLU A 240 -0.35 -3.89 -49.85
C GLU A 240 -1.06 -4.48 -48.62
N LYS A 241 -1.68 -5.66 -48.77
CA LYS A 241 -2.30 -6.37 -47.64
C LYS A 241 -1.30 -6.64 -46.52
N ASN A 242 -0.12 -7.15 -46.87
CA ASN A 242 0.94 -7.42 -45.89
C ASN A 242 1.44 -6.14 -45.21
N LEU A 243 1.51 -5.03 -45.96
CA LEU A 243 1.91 -3.73 -45.42
C LEU A 243 0.84 -3.19 -44.47
N ASP A 244 -0.44 -3.33 -44.80
CA ASP A 244 -1.55 -2.94 -43.93
C ASP A 244 -1.55 -3.76 -42.63
N GLU A 245 -1.33 -5.08 -42.71
CA GLU A 245 -1.16 -5.94 -41.53
C GLU A 245 0.05 -5.51 -40.69
N LEU A 246 1.18 -5.18 -41.33
CA LEU A 246 2.39 -4.71 -40.65
C LEU A 246 2.17 -3.35 -39.97
N LEU A 247 1.42 -2.45 -40.60
CA LEU A 247 1.05 -1.16 -40.02
C LEU A 247 0.06 -1.33 -38.85
N ALA A 248 -0.90 -2.25 -38.96
CA ALA A 248 -1.84 -2.54 -37.89
C ALA A 248 -1.13 -3.13 -36.66
N THR A 249 -0.24 -4.10 -36.86
CA THR A 249 0.59 -4.67 -35.80
C THR A 249 1.52 -3.62 -35.17
N HIS A 250 2.12 -2.74 -35.96
CA HIS A 250 2.93 -1.63 -35.45
C HIS A 250 2.11 -0.70 -34.55
N LYS A 251 0.90 -0.32 -34.95
CA LYS A 251 -0.02 0.49 -34.12
C LYS A 251 -0.37 -0.20 -32.81
N ASN A 252 -0.69 -1.50 -32.86
CA ASN A 252 -0.99 -2.30 -31.67
C ASN A 252 0.18 -2.37 -30.69
N LEU A 253 1.40 -2.56 -31.21
CA LEU A 253 2.61 -2.57 -30.39
C LEU A 253 2.94 -1.20 -29.81
N THR A 254 2.71 -0.13 -30.57
CA THR A 254 2.88 1.26 -30.10
C THR A 254 1.92 1.55 -28.94
N TRP A 255 0.66 1.17 -29.09
CA TRP A 255 -0.33 1.24 -28.01
C TRP A 255 0.12 0.42 -26.80
N GLY A 256 0.55 -0.83 -27.01
CA GLY A 256 1.10 -1.68 -25.94
C GLY A 256 2.28 -1.05 -25.20
N LEU A 257 3.22 -0.45 -25.93
CA LEU A 257 4.38 0.26 -25.36
C LEU A 257 3.94 1.42 -24.46
N ASN A 258 2.98 2.24 -24.92
CA ASN A 258 2.45 3.34 -24.12
C ASN A 258 1.80 2.83 -22.83
N CYS A 259 0.97 1.79 -22.92
CA CYS A 259 0.37 1.16 -21.74
C CYS A 259 1.43 0.63 -20.76
N LYS A 260 2.51 0.00 -21.25
CA LYS A 260 3.60 -0.49 -20.40
C LYS A 260 4.43 0.63 -19.79
N THR A 261 4.60 1.75 -20.49
CA THR A 261 5.28 2.94 -19.97
C THR A 261 4.51 3.52 -18.77
N ILE A 262 3.20 3.73 -18.95
CA ILE A 262 2.32 4.20 -17.86
C ILE A 262 2.32 3.20 -16.69
N GLY A 263 2.18 1.90 -16.99
CA GLY A 263 2.21 0.85 -15.97
C GLY A 263 3.49 0.87 -15.12
N HIS A 264 4.65 0.97 -15.77
CA HIS A 264 5.95 1.06 -15.09
C HIS A 264 6.06 2.31 -14.19
N GLU A 265 5.58 3.48 -14.65
CA GLU A 265 5.60 4.72 -13.87
C GLU A 265 4.70 4.63 -12.63
N VAL A 266 3.52 4.03 -12.78
CA VAL A 266 2.57 3.78 -11.69
C VAL A 266 3.17 2.80 -10.69
N ASP A 267 3.67 1.64 -11.14
CA ASP A 267 4.29 0.63 -10.28
C ASP A 267 5.47 1.22 -9.51
N GLY A 268 6.34 1.99 -10.19
CA GLY A 268 7.45 2.70 -9.55
C GLY A 268 6.99 3.73 -8.51
N SER A 269 5.90 4.44 -8.78
CA SER A 269 5.32 5.40 -7.83
C SER A 269 4.74 4.70 -6.59
N VAL A 270 4.07 3.56 -6.78
CA VAL A 270 3.52 2.74 -5.68
C VAL A 270 4.64 2.22 -4.79
N VAL A 271 5.71 1.66 -5.36
CA VAL A 271 6.87 1.18 -4.60
C VAL A 271 7.49 2.31 -3.78
N ARG A 272 7.71 3.48 -4.37
CA ARG A 272 8.24 4.66 -3.66
C ARG A 272 7.31 5.12 -2.53
N LEU A 273 6.01 5.16 -2.77
CA LEU A 273 5.02 5.55 -1.76
C LEU A 273 5.05 4.60 -0.57
N ARG A 274 5.10 3.29 -0.83
CA ARG A 274 5.17 2.28 0.23
C ARG A 274 6.44 2.38 1.06
N LEU A 275 7.59 2.63 0.42
CA LEU A 275 8.85 2.86 1.14
C LEU A 275 8.77 4.10 2.03
N ARG A 276 8.18 5.20 1.55
CA ARG A 276 7.95 6.42 2.35
C ARG A 276 7.02 6.18 3.54
N GLN A 277 5.97 5.38 3.38
CA GLN A 277 5.04 5.09 4.47
C GLN A 277 5.66 4.24 5.59
N ARG A 278 6.66 3.40 5.26
CA ARG A 278 7.39 2.59 6.25
C ARG A 278 8.36 3.39 7.09
N GLN A 279 9.00 4.38 6.47
CA GLN A 279 9.90 5.30 7.15
C GLN A 279 9.37 6.71 6.93
N PRO A 280 8.38 7.15 7.73
CA PRO A 280 8.03 8.55 7.75
C PRO A 280 9.28 9.31 8.21
N HIS A 281 10.04 9.88 7.26
CA HIS A 281 11.19 10.74 7.55
C HIS A 281 10.81 11.99 8.35
N VAL A 282 9.50 12.21 8.53
CA VAL A 282 8.91 13.25 9.34
C VAL A 282 7.96 12.54 10.30
N CYS A 283 8.26 12.54 11.60
CA CYS A 283 7.29 12.08 12.58
C CYS A 283 6.05 13.00 12.50
N TYR A 284 4.86 12.49 12.82
CA TYR A 284 3.62 13.27 12.76
C TYR A 284 3.73 14.62 13.50
N GLU A 285 4.48 14.66 14.61
CA GLU A 285 4.76 15.88 15.37
C GLU A 285 5.66 16.88 14.63
N GLN A 286 6.69 16.40 13.91
CA GLN A 286 7.53 17.26 13.06
C GLN A 286 6.76 17.82 11.86
N ALA A 287 5.82 17.04 11.30
CA ALA A 287 4.96 17.49 10.20
C ALA A 287 3.97 18.56 10.68
N GLN A 288 3.40 18.39 11.88
CA GLN A 288 2.57 19.42 12.50
C GLN A 288 3.36 20.69 12.83
N ARG A 289 4.59 20.59 13.32
CA ARG A 289 5.46 21.75 13.54
C ARG A 289 5.75 22.50 12.24
N LEU A 290 6.05 21.80 11.14
CA LEU A 290 6.25 22.44 9.83
C LEU A 290 5.01 23.19 9.31
N VAL A 291 3.81 22.72 9.63
CA VAL A 291 2.55 23.40 9.25
C VAL A 291 2.24 24.57 10.19
N ASN A 292 2.55 24.43 11.47
CA ASN A 292 2.35 25.49 12.47
C ASN A 292 3.40 26.62 12.37
N ASP A 293 4.62 26.30 11.95
CA ASP A 293 5.73 27.24 11.73
C ASP A 293 5.72 27.86 10.32
N TRP A 294 4.74 27.50 9.47
CA TRP A 294 4.61 28.04 8.11
C TRP A 294 3.94 29.42 8.13
N ASP A 295 4.75 30.47 8.22
CA ASP A 295 4.32 31.84 7.89
C ASP A 295 4.50 32.10 6.38
N PRO A 296 3.42 32.36 5.61
CA PRO A 296 3.49 32.63 4.17
C PRO A 296 4.35 33.87 3.79
N ARG A 297 4.83 34.65 4.77
CA ARG A 297 5.69 35.82 4.57
C ARG A 297 7.19 35.54 4.67
N THR A 298 7.59 34.35 5.12
CA THR A 298 9.01 33.98 5.27
C THR A 298 9.31 32.66 4.56
N PRO A 299 9.94 32.67 3.38
CA PRO A 299 10.36 31.44 2.73
C PRO A 299 11.45 30.74 3.58
N PRO A 300 11.43 29.40 3.68
CA PRO A 300 12.44 28.68 4.44
C PRO A 300 13.83 28.89 3.83
N PRO A 301 14.89 29.02 4.65
CA PRO A 301 16.24 29.15 4.15
C PRO A 301 16.61 27.87 3.40
N ARG A 302 17.06 28.01 2.14
CA ARG A 302 17.63 26.90 1.36
C ARG A 302 18.70 26.24 2.21
N SER A 303 18.49 24.96 2.54
CA SER A 303 19.50 24.11 3.16
C SER A 303 20.77 24.24 2.33
N LYS A 304 21.81 24.84 2.92
CA LYS A 304 23.15 24.81 2.35
C LYS A 304 23.51 23.34 2.22
N SER A 305 23.67 22.88 0.99
CA SER A 305 24.39 21.63 0.71
C SER A 305 25.70 21.71 1.48
N SER A 306 25.90 20.81 2.44
CA SER A 306 27.21 20.55 3.00
C SER A 306 28.04 19.90 1.88
N THR A 307 28.58 20.76 1.03
CA THR A 307 29.75 20.48 0.22
C THR A 307 30.97 20.55 1.13
N ASP A 308 31.82 19.55 0.93
CA ASP A 308 33.25 19.49 1.20
C ASP A 308 33.70 18.73 2.47
N PRO A 309 34.82 17.99 2.42
CA PRO A 309 35.35 17.14 1.34
C PRO A 309 35.47 15.66 1.74
#